data_AF-A0A955M612-F1
#
_entry.id   AF-A0A955M612-F1
#
_cell.length_a   1.000
_cell.length_b   1.000
_cell.length_c   1.000
_cell.angle_alpha   90.00
_cell.angle_beta   90.00
_cell.angle_gamma   90.00
#
_symmetry.space_group_name_H-M   'P 1'
#
loop_
_entity.id
_entity.type
_entity.pdbx_description
1 polymer ?
#
loop_
_entity_poly.entity_id
_entity_poly.type
_entity_poly.pdbx_seq_one_letter_code
_entity_poly.pdbx_strand_id
1 'polypeptide(L)'
;PTFVADNGLWTLYDAIYDTIRANDSQHLIVMETIPSEFDWNTLPDPDDYSWQNVMYQVHYYCFLFDEEGNINGICSTEGHEEYLFGKITNAKQSQYNVPVLVGEFNGFDHRANWLTHMQNYTNEGWSWAMWSYKTHPSLANWGLFVHEIDDADLPDVTVDSAQTLQQKFARYTTARHIADTSLTMLLSQYLKPQAPSITVNITPASAVAAGAQWRLRRGPDTGWHDSGETIDNLRPGTYKVVFKRLHGFDKPANQYVTVIDAPVTVTGDYVERTDGSVTVTIQPSAAAAAGAQWRLSSGPDTSWKDSGDTIVVPKGRYRIRFKKISGYYRPNTIRINVGYGQAVSRTGFYMPKSY
;
A
#
# COMPACT_ATOMS: atom_id res chain seq x y z
N PRO A 1 12.74 40.88 -16.47
CA PRO A 1 13.65 39.78 -16.83
C PRO A 1 12.90 38.45 -16.69
N THR A 2 12.31 37.99 -17.80
CA THR A 2 11.69 36.68 -17.87
C THR A 2 12.81 35.64 -17.85
N PHE A 3 12.84 34.78 -16.84
CA PHE A 3 13.73 33.62 -16.77
C PHE A 3 13.26 32.59 -17.81
N VAL A 4 13.46 32.90 -19.09
CA VAL A 4 13.21 32.02 -20.23
C VAL A 4 14.57 31.59 -20.76
N ALA A 5 15.23 30.73 -20.01
CA ALA A 5 16.21 29.84 -20.60
C ALA A 5 15.75 28.45 -20.22
N ASP A 6 15.60 27.57 -21.20
CA ASP A 6 15.05 26.22 -21.06
C ASP A 6 15.75 25.35 -20.00
N ASN A 7 16.82 25.82 -19.35
CA ASN A 7 17.52 25.16 -18.24
C ASN A 7 18.07 26.12 -17.16
N GLY A 8 17.69 27.41 -17.14
CA GLY A 8 18.31 28.39 -16.22
C GLY A 8 18.13 28.05 -14.74
N LEU A 9 16.92 27.61 -14.37
CA LEU A 9 16.64 27.15 -13.00
C LEU A 9 17.36 25.83 -12.70
N TRP A 10 17.38 24.89 -13.64
CA TRP A 10 18.01 23.58 -13.45
C TRP A 10 19.51 23.71 -13.22
N THR A 11 20.19 24.52 -14.04
CA THR A 11 21.61 24.83 -13.86
C THR A 11 21.88 25.52 -12.52
N LEU A 12 21.01 26.42 -12.08
CA LEU A 12 21.14 27.05 -10.76
C LEU A 12 20.99 26.03 -9.63
N TYR A 13 19.97 25.18 -9.69
CA TYR A 13 19.70 24.18 -8.67
C TYR A 13 20.78 23.10 -8.63
N ASP A 14 21.35 22.75 -9.77
CA ASP A 14 22.49 21.82 -9.85
C ASP A 14 23.73 22.40 -9.18
N ALA A 15 24.06 23.66 -9.48
CA ALA A 15 25.18 24.35 -8.80
C ALA A 15 24.97 24.46 -7.28
N ILE A 16 23.73 24.72 -6.83
CA ILE A 16 23.38 24.74 -5.41
C ILE A 16 23.51 23.33 -4.81
N TYR A 17 23.01 22.30 -5.49
CA TYR A 17 23.08 20.91 -5.07
C TYR A 17 24.53 20.48 -4.85
N ASP A 18 25.40 20.69 -5.84
CA ASP A 18 26.82 20.35 -5.78
C ASP A 18 27.52 21.09 -4.65
N THR A 19 27.21 22.38 -4.48
CA THR A 19 27.79 23.19 -3.40
C THR A 19 27.37 22.67 -2.02
N ILE A 20 26.10 22.28 -1.85
CA ILE A 20 25.63 21.66 -0.61
C ILE A 20 26.30 20.30 -0.42
N ARG A 21 26.32 19.42 -1.43
CA ARG A 21 26.87 18.06 -1.33
C ARG A 21 28.38 18.01 -1.12
N ALA A 22 29.11 19.04 -1.54
CA ALA A 22 30.52 19.21 -1.18
C ALA A 22 30.75 19.39 0.33
N ASN A 23 29.74 19.85 1.08
CA ASN A 23 29.82 20.13 2.51
C ASN A 23 28.91 19.24 3.38
N ASP A 24 27.85 18.68 2.80
CA ASP A 24 26.82 17.89 3.47
C ASP A 24 26.30 16.75 2.60
N SER A 25 26.74 15.53 2.92
CA SER A 25 26.37 14.32 2.18
C SER A 25 25.09 13.64 2.68
N GLN A 26 24.45 14.14 3.75
CA GLN A 26 23.42 13.37 4.47
C GLN A 26 22.06 14.04 4.53
N HIS A 27 21.98 15.37 4.57
CA HIS A 27 20.68 16.02 4.70
C HIS A 27 19.91 16.04 3.39
N LEU A 28 18.59 15.87 3.51
CA LEU A 28 17.65 16.02 2.41
C LEU A 28 17.73 17.44 1.85
N ILE A 29 17.80 17.57 0.53
CA ILE A 29 17.70 18.87 -0.16
C ILE A 29 16.28 18.99 -0.72
N VAL A 30 15.58 20.05 -0.33
CA VAL A 30 14.21 20.32 -0.79
C VAL A 30 14.29 21.30 -1.95
N MET A 31 13.85 20.85 -3.14
CA MET A 31 13.85 21.62 -4.38
C MET A 31 12.44 22.11 -4.67
N GLU A 32 12.24 23.42 -4.68
CA GLU A 32 10.93 24.03 -4.91
C GLU A 32 10.64 24.21 -6.41
N THR A 33 9.43 23.87 -6.85
CA THR A 33 8.97 24.15 -8.21
C THR A 33 8.62 25.63 -8.38
N ILE A 34 8.61 26.11 -9.62
CA ILE A 34 8.01 27.41 -9.95
C ILE A 34 6.49 27.22 -10.13
N PRO A 35 5.64 27.97 -9.39
CA PRO A 35 4.20 27.92 -9.58
C PRO A 35 3.79 28.24 -11.03
N SER A 36 3.23 27.26 -11.71
CA SER A 36 2.71 27.37 -13.09
C SER A 36 1.73 26.25 -13.36
N GLU A 37 0.97 26.29 -14.47
CA GLU A 37 0.08 25.18 -14.85
C GLU A 37 0.81 23.83 -14.94
N PHE A 38 2.09 23.87 -15.30
CA PHE A 38 2.97 22.71 -15.44
C PHE A 38 4.20 22.81 -14.53
N ASP A 39 4.00 23.09 -13.24
CA ASP A 39 5.05 23.24 -12.23
C ASP A 39 6.04 22.07 -12.16
N TRP A 40 5.61 20.83 -12.39
CA TRP A 40 6.50 19.66 -12.47
C TRP A 40 7.50 19.70 -13.62
N ASN A 41 7.24 20.48 -14.68
CA ASN A 41 8.20 20.70 -15.77
C ASN A 41 9.25 21.75 -15.42
N THR A 42 9.10 22.45 -14.31
CA THR A 42 10.05 23.47 -13.87
C THR A 42 11.25 22.87 -13.14
N LEU A 43 11.19 21.59 -12.77
CA LEU A 43 12.31 20.82 -12.21
C LEU A 43 12.68 19.63 -13.11
N PRO A 44 13.97 19.24 -13.16
CA PRO A 44 14.41 18.12 -13.98
C PRO A 44 13.97 16.78 -13.38
N ASP A 45 14.20 15.69 -14.11
CA ASP A 45 14.30 14.38 -13.47
C ASP A 45 15.60 14.34 -12.65
N PRO A 46 15.59 13.99 -11.35
CA PRO A 46 16.81 13.91 -10.54
C PRO A 46 17.92 13.04 -11.17
N ASP A 47 17.54 12.00 -11.93
CA ASP A 47 18.49 11.11 -12.59
C ASP A 47 19.30 11.80 -13.69
N ASP A 48 18.76 12.85 -14.34
CA ASP A 48 19.45 13.62 -15.39
C ASP A 48 20.71 14.32 -14.84
N TYR A 49 20.70 14.65 -13.54
CA TYR A 49 21.81 15.30 -12.82
C TYR A 49 22.45 14.39 -11.76
N SER A 50 22.05 13.11 -11.71
CA SER A 50 22.51 12.16 -10.68
C SER A 50 22.26 12.61 -9.24
N TRP A 51 21.22 13.42 -9.02
CA TRP A 51 20.88 13.91 -7.68
C TRP A 51 20.35 12.78 -6.81
N GLN A 52 20.91 12.69 -5.61
CA GLN A 52 20.44 11.80 -4.55
C GLN A 52 19.97 12.60 -3.33
N ASN A 53 19.05 11.97 -2.58
CA ASN A 53 18.53 12.52 -1.32
C ASN A 53 17.94 13.93 -1.53
N VAL A 54 17.06 14.03 -2.54
CA VAL A 54 16.28 15.21 -2.85
C VAL A 54 14.79 14.94 -2.64
N MET A 55 14.04 15.99 -2.35
CA MET A 55 12.57 16.00 -2.27
C MET A 55 12.08 17.18 -3.08
N TYR A 56 10.99 17.00 -3.82
CA TYR A 56 10.37 18.10 -4.56
C TYR A 56 9.29 18.73 -3.72
N GLN A 57 9.26 20.05 -3.75
CA GLN A 57 8.33 20.86 -2.98
C GLN A 57 7.49 21.73 -3.88
N VAL A 58 6.18 21.70 -3.69
CA VAL A 58 5.20 22.46 -4.46
C VAL A 58 4.38 23.36 -3.53
N HIS A 59 3.96 24.52 -4.05
CA HIS A 59 3.03 25.42 -3.36
C HIS A 59 1.72 25.48 -4.14
N TYR A 60 0.60 25.20 -3.48
CA TYR A 60 -0.71 25.12 -4.12
C TYR A 60 -1.70 26.08 -3.48
N TYR A 61 -1.92 27.18 -4.18
CA TYR A 61 -2.92 28.18 -3.88
C TYR A 61 -3.75 28.44 -5.13
N CYS A 62 -5.07 28.27 -5.03
CA CYS A 62 -5.97 28.58 -6.14
C CYS A 62 -6.30 30.08 -6.15
N PHE A 63 -5.29 30.92 -6.46
CA PHE A 63 -5.48 32.35 -6.68
C PHE A 63 -6.00 32.62 -8.09
N LEU A 64 -6.81 33.65 -8.20
CA LEU A 64 -7.16 34.28 -9.47
C LEU A 64 -6.28 35.51 -9.66
N PHE A 65 -5.88 35.74 -10.90
CA PHE A 65 -4.99 36.83 -11.29
C PHE A 65 -5.69 37.76 -12.29
N ASP A 66 -5.42 39.06 -12.21
CA ASP A 66 -5.81 40.04 -13.22
C ASP A 66 -4.87 40.00 -14.45
N GLU A 67 -5.14 40.84 -15.44
CA GLU A 67 -4.35 40.91 -16.68
C GLU A 67 -2.90 41.37 -16.42
N GLU A 68 -2.67 42.08 -15.32
CA GLU A 68 -1.37 42.54 -14.84
C GLU A 68 -0.63 41.49 -13.99
N GLY A 69 -1.27 40.36 -13.69
CA GLY A 69 -0.69 39.27 -12.89
C GLY A 69 -0.75 39.50 -11.38
N ASN A 70 -1.56 40.44 -10.89
CA ASN A 70 -1.83 40.62 -9.47
C ASN A 70 -2.94 39.68 -9.02
N ILE A 71 -2.85 39.21 -7.77
CA ILE A 71 -3.93 38.43 -7.15
C ILE A 71 -5.17 39.32 -7.03
N ASN A 72 -6.26 38.92 -7.68
CA ASN A 72 -7.54 39.64 -7.64
C ASN A 72 -8.67 38.79 -7.03
N GLY A 73 -8.38 37.57 -6.59
CA GLY A 73 -9.34 36.70 -5.94
C GLY A 73 -8.80 35.31 -5.67
N ILE A 74 -9.71 34.43 -5.28
CA ILE A 74 -9.50 32.99 -5.09
C ILE A 74 -10.55 32.23 -5.90
N CYS A 75 -10.22 30.99 -6.26
CA CYS A 75 -11.17 30.12 -6.95
C CYS A 75 -12.41 29.83 -6.09
N SER A 76 -13.54 29.53 -6.75
CA SER A 76 -14.68 28.88 -6.09
C SER A 76 -14.31 27.49 -5.60
N THR A 77 -15.14 26.87 -4.75
CA THR A 77 -14.94 25.48 -4.32
C THR A 77 -14.77 24.52 -5.50
N GLU A 78 -15.62 24.63 -6.52
CA GLU A 78 -15.58 23.81 -7.73
C GLU A 78 -14.30 24.08 -8.54
N GLY A 79 -13.92 25.35 -8.69
CA GLY A 79 -12.67 25.72 -9.37
C GLY A 79 -11.43 25.24 -8.60
N HIS A 80 -11.51 25.15 -7.28
CA HIS A 80 -10.44 24.63 -6.43
C HIS A 80 -10.24 23.12 -6.61
N GLU A 81 -11.33 22.38 -6.77
CA GLU A 81 -11.30 20.95 -7.14
C GLU A 81 -10.68 20.73 -8.52
N GLU A 82 -11.10 21.52 -9.53
CA GLU A 82 -10.55 21.45 -10.89
C GLU A 82 -9.05 21.81 -10.91
N TYR A 83 -8.66 22.87 -10.21
CA TYR A 83 -7.26 23.28 -10.07
C TYR A 83 -6.40 22.16 -9.51
N LEU A 84 -6.79 21.58 -8.35
CA LEU A 84 -6.01 20.51 -7.73
C LEU A 84 -5.98 19.24 -8.59
N PHE A 85 -7.10 18.89 -9.23
CA PHE A 85 -7.15 17.75 -10.15
C PHE A 85 -6.15 17.92 -11.30
N GLY A 86 -6.05 19.12 -11.87
CA GLY A 86 -5.04 19.43 -12.90
C GLY A 86 -3.61 19.26 -12.38
N LYS A 87 -3.30 19.78 -11.20
CA LYS A 87 -1.97 19.64 -10.57
C LYS A 87 -1.57 18.19 -10.33
N ILE A 88 -2.50 17.39 -9.83
CA ILE A 88 -2.28 15.96 -9.53
C ILE A 88 -2.12 15.17 -10.82
N THR A 89 -2.96 15.43 -11.81
CA THR A 89 -2.89 14.76 -13.12
C THR A 89 -1.56 15.04 -13.83
N ASN A 90 -1.02 16.25 -13.67
CA ASN A 90 0.27 16.65 -14.23
C ASN A 90 1.47 16.23 -13.38
N ALA A 91 1.25 15.57 -12.23
CA ALA A 91 2.32 15.20 -11.33
C ALA A 91 3.23 14.10 -11.92
N LYS A 92 4.53 14.28 -11.74
CA LYS A 92 5.56 13.36 -12.25
C LYS A 92 6.24 12.55 -11.14
N GLN A 93 5.65 12.48 -9.95
CA GLN A 93 6.26 11.83 -8.78
C GLN A 93 6.77 10.41 -9.07
N SER A 94 5.93 9.57 -9.68
CA SER A 94 6.30 8.18 -10.00
C SER A 94 7.34 8.08 -11.12
N GLN A 95 7.35 9.05 -12.04
CA GLN A 95 8.33 9.11 -13.11
C GLN A 95 9.71 9.51 -12.55
N TYR A 96 9.77 10.59 -11.78
CA TYR A 96 11.00 11.14 -11.19
C TYR A 96 11.44 10.40 -9.92
N ASN A 97 10.61 9.46 -9.43
CA ASN A 97 10.85 8.67 -8.22
C ASN A 97 11.31 9.50 -7.01
N VAL A 98 10.61 10.62 -6.76
CA VAL A 98 10.98 11.62 -5.75
C VAL A 98 9.91 11.75 -4.66
N PRO A 99 10.26 11.89 -3.37
CA PRO A 99 9.32 12.29 -2.34
C PRO A 99 8.74 13.68 -2.62
N VAL A 100 7.47 13.90 -2.28
CA VAL A 100 6.79 15.18 -2.50
C VAL A 100 6.36 15.80 -1.18
N LEU A 101 6.64 17.09 -1.05
CA LEU A 101 6.11 17.95 -0.01
C LEU A 101 5.27 19.07 -0.63
N VAL A 102 3.99 19.15 -0.31
CA VAL A 102 3.24 20.39 -0.50
C VAL A 102 3.68 21.35 0.59
N GLY A 103 4.69 22.17 0.29
CA GLY A 103 5.37 23.01 1.29
C GLY A 103 4.48 24.13 1.80
N GLU A 104 3.55 24.58 0.95
CA GLU A 104 2.54 25.54 1.32
C GLU A 104 1.24 25.28 0.58
N PHE A 105 0.13 25.39 1.32
CA PHE A 105 -1.21 25.49 0.77
C PHE A 105 -2.14 26.14 1.78
N ASN A 106 -3.26 26.66 1.31
CA ASN A 106 -4.31 27.21 2.15
C ASN A 106 -5.69 26.97 1.53
N GLY A 107 -6.64 26.45 2.32
CA GLY A 107 -8.03 26.26 1.90
C GLY A 107 -8.90 27.52 2.03
N PHE A 108 -8.29 28.67 2.30
CA PHE A 108 -8.93 29.96 2.52
C PHE A 108 -10.04 29.87 3.58
N ASP A 109 -11.13 30.62 3.40
CA ASP A 109 -12.29 30.63 4.28
C ASP A 109 -13.32 29.52 3.98
N HIS A 110 -12.96 28.55 3.14
CA HIS A 110 -13.82 27.45 2.74
C HIS A 110 -13.35 26.11 3.30
N ARG A 111 -14.11 25.58 4.26
CA ARG A 111 -13.86 24.24 4.85
C ARG A 111 -13.74 23.14 3.78
N ALA A 112 -14.52 23.22 2.70
CA ALA A 112 -14.48 22.25 1.61
C ALA A 112 -13.09 22.21 0.95
N ASN A 113 -12.49 23.37 0.66
CA ASN A 113 -11.20 23.45 -0.01
C ASN A 113 -10.08 22.83 0.86
N TRP A 114 -10.11 23.08 2.18
CA TRP A 114 -9.21 22.41 3.13
C TRP A 114 -9.33 20.88 3.08
N LEU A 115 -10.56 20.35 3.07
CA LEU A 115 -10.81 18.91 2.94
C LEU A 115 -10.30 18.37 1.60
N THR A 116 -10.58 19.07 0.50
CA THR A 116 -10.12 18.70 -0.84
C THR A 116 -8.60 18.60 -0.90
N HIS A 117 -7.87 19.60 -0.39
CA HIS A 117 -6.41 19.56 -0.30
C HIS A 117 -5.92 18.31 0.45
N MET A 118 -6.32 18.16 1.72
CA MET A 118 -5.76 17.12 2.58
C MET A 118 -6.13 15.71 2.11
N GLN A 119 -7.35 15.50 1.60
CA GLN A 119 -7.75 14.19 1.06
C GLN A 119 -6.92 13.82 -0.16
N ASN A 120 -6.76 14.75 -1.11
CA ASN A 120 -5.99 14.48 -2.30
C ASN A 120 -4.51 14.24 -1.98
N TYR A 121 -3.88 15.07 -1.15
CA TYR A 121 -2.48 14.85 -0.75
C TYR A 121 -2.28 13.54 -0.02
N THR A 122 -3.23 13.15 0.84
CA THR A 122 -3.19 11.85 1.52
C THR A 122 -3.31 10.69 0.53
N ASN A 123 -4.21 10.80 -0.47
CA ASN A 123 -4.40 9.77 -1.49
C ASN A 123 -3.18 9.62 -2.41
N GLU A 124 -2.51 10.72 -2.75
CA GLU A 124 -1.27 10.71 -3.53
C GLU A 124 -0.03 10.32 -2.71
N GLY A 125 -0.17 10.17 -1.38
CA GLY A 125 0.96 9.90 -0.49
C GLY A 125 1.94 11.06 -0.37
N TRP A 126 1.48 12.31 -0.55
CA TRP A 126 2.29 13.52 -0.43
C TRP A 126 2.30 14.03 0.99
N SER A 127 3.49 14.41 1.48
CA SER A 127 3.61 15.17 2.72
C SER A 127 3.13 16.59 2.50
N TRP A 128 2.68 17.28 3.54
CA TRP A 128 2.19 18.65 3.39
C TRP A 128 2.42 19.50 4.64
N ALA A 129 2.57 20.81 4.42
CA ALA A 129 2.59 21.83 5.45
C ALA A 129 1.60 22.94 5.04
N MET A 130 0.63 23.23 5.90
CA MET A 130 -0.27 24.35 5.65
C MET A 130 0.46 25.67 5.89
N TRP A 131 0.15 26.66 5.07
CA TRP A 131 0.48 28.02 5.40
C TRP A 131 -0.69 28.61 6.21
N SER A 132 -0.51 28.96 7.48
CA SER A 132 0.72 28.99 8.29
C SER A 132 0.47 28.68 9.77
N TYR A 133 1.53 28.55 10.58
CA TYR A 133 1.34 28.36 12.02
C TYR A 133 0.78 29.62 12.71
N LYS A 134 1.22 30.81 12.32
CA LYS A 134 0.84 32.11 12.92
C LYS A 134 0.61 33.17 11.86
N THR A 135 -0.41 34.00 12.02
CA THR A 135 -0.77 35.05 11.05
C THR A 135 -1.19 36.37 11.71
N HIS A 136 -1.03 37.46 10.96
CA HIS A 136 -1.44 38.84 11.29
C HIS A 136 -1.69 39.63 9.98
N PRO A 137 -2.71 40.52 9.89
CA PRO A 137 -3.75 40.87 10.89
C PRO A 137 -5.02 39.99 10.85
N SER A 138 -6.04 40.29 11.69
CA SER A 138 -7.12 39.40 12.15
C SER A 138 -8.17 38.89 11.14
N LEU A 139 -8.00 39.11 9.83
CA LEU A 139 -8.92 38.63 8.80
C LEU A 139 -8.30 37.47 8.04
N ALA A 140 -8.14 36.30 8.67
CA ALA A 140 -7.41 35.26 7.96
C ALA A 140 -7.59 33.86 8.54
N ASN A 141 -8.31 32.99 7.83
CA ASN A 141 -8.11 31.53 7.89
C ASN A 141 -6.75 31.12 7.28
N TRP A 142 -5.74 31.98 7.44
CA TRP A 142 -4.38 31.88 6.91
C TRP A 142 -3.41 31.30 7.93
N GLY A 143 -3.85 31.00 9.14
CA GLY A 143 -3.03 30.26 10.08
C GLY A 143 -3.75 29.74 11.31
N LEU A 144 -3.08 28.83 12.01
CA LEU A 144 -3.61 28.17 13.22
C LEU A 144 -3.77 29.13 14.40
N PHE A 145 -2.98 30.19 14.43
CA PHE A 145 -2.92 31.15 15.54
C PHE A 145 -2.90 32.58 14.98
N VAL A 146 -3.94 33.35 15.29
CA VAL A 146 -4.09 34.74 14.82
C VAL A 146 -3.64 35.70 15.91
N HIS A 147 -2.84 36.70 15.56
CA HIS A 147 -2.31 37.68 16.51
C HIS A 147 -3.11 39.00 16.53
N GLU A 148 -3.29 39.61 17.71
CA GLU A 148 -3.92 40.94 17.93
C GLU A 148 -2.90 42.07 18.24
N ILE A 149 -1.73 42.10 17.57
CA ILE A 149 -0.66 43.09 17.85
C ILE A 149 -1.08 44.32 17.05
N ASP A 150 -0.98 45.49 17.67
CA ASP A 150 -1.13 46.77 16.99
C ASP A 150 -0.14 46.85 15.82
N ASP A 151 -0.59 47.28 14.63
CA ASP A 151 0.24 47.40 13.44
C ASP A 151 1.44 48.34 13.65
N ALA A 152 1.32 49.32 14.57
CA ALA A 152 2.40 50.22 14.96
C ALA A 152 3.60 49.49 15.61
N ASP A 153 3.42 48.23 15.99
CA ASP A 153 4.35 47.42 16.77
C ASP A 153 5.03 46.30 15.95
N LEU A 154 4.80 46.26 14.64
CA LEU A 154 5.42 45.29 13.73
C LEU A 154 6.94 45.47 13.63
N PRO A 155 7.73 44.37 13.56
CA PRO A 155 9.16 44.43 13.35
C PRO A 155 9.46 44.89 11.92
N ASP A 156 10.29 45.92 11.79
CA ASP A 156 10.75 46.44 10.51
C ASP A 156 12.28 46.35 10.46
N VAL A 157 12.76 45.35 9.73
CA VAL A 157 14.20 45.07 9.58
C VAL A 157 14.98 46.18 8.88
N THR A 158 14.30 47.15 8.26
CA THR A 158 14.93 48.26 7.55
C THR A 158 15.22 49.46 8.46
N VAL A 159 14.47 49.62 9.56
CA VAL A 159 14.60 50.78 10.47
C VAL A 159 14.83 50.43 11.93
N ASP A 160 14.39 49.26 12.39
CA ASP A 160 14.53 48.87 13.79
C ASP A 160 15.97 48.47 14.13
N SER A 161 16.43 48.85 15.32
CA SER A 161 17.67 48.33 15.87
C SER A 161 17.55 46.83 16.17
N ALA A 162 18.68 46.10 16.24
CA ALA A 162 18.67 44.68 16.64
C ALA A 162 18.01 44.44 18.00
N GLN A 163 18.18 45.36 18.96
CA GLN A 163 17.53 45.30 20.27
C GLN A 163 16.01 45.48 20.14
N THR A 164 15.56 46.43 19.32
CA THR A 164 14.14 46.67 19.04
C THR A 164 13.53 45.44 18.35
N LEU A 165 14.17 44.89 17.32
CA LEU A 165 13.73 43.67 16.64
C LEU A 165 13.60 42.51 17.63
N GLN A 166 14.59 42.30 18.51
CA GLN A 166 14.53 41.26 19.53
C GLN A 166 13.32 41.45 20.46
N GLN A 167 13.07 42.68 20.92
CA GLN A 167 11.91 43.00 21.76
C GLN A 167 10.59 42.76 21.02
N LYS A 168 10.50 43.17 19.75
CA LYS A 168 9.31 42.99 18.92
C LYS A 168 9.06 41.50 18.63
N PHE A 169 10.07 40.75 18.18
CA PHE A 169 9.96 39.30 17.92
C PHE A 169 9.60 38.49 19.17
N ALA A 170 10.10 38.87 20.35
CA ALA A 170 9.73 38.22 21.61
C ALA A 170 8.22 38.27 21.92
N ARG A 171 7.46 39.15 21.25
CA ARG A 171 6.01 39.23 21.40
C ARG A 171 5.26 38.18 20.59
N TYR A 172 5.86 37.57 19.57
CA TYR A 172 5.23 36.55 18.71
C TYR A 172 5.16 35.15 19.34
N THR A 173 5.14 35.06 20.67
CA THR A 173 4.90 33.80 21.38
C THR A 173 3.46 33.34 21.18
N THR A 174 3.23 32.03 21.10
CA THR A 174 1.89 31.47 20.83
C THR A 174 0.87 31.85 21.92
N ALA A 175 1.32 32.08 23.16
CA ALA A 175 0.46 32.49 24.29
C ALA A 175 -0.27 33.83 24.09
N ARG A 176 0.16 34.64 23.11
CA ARG A 176 -0.47 35.92 22.76
C ARG A 176 -1.34 35.87 21.50
N HIS A 177 -1.56 34.67 20.96
CA HIS A 177 -2.39 34.45 19.78
C HIS A 177 -3.69 33.76 20.16
N ILE A 178 -4.72 33.99 19.36
CA ILE A 178 -6.00 33.29 19.43
C ILE A 178 -5.92 32.08 18.49
N ALA A 179 -6.20 30.88 19.01
CA ALA A 179 -6.23 29.67 18.20
C ALA A 179 -7.48 29.62 17.31
N ASP A 180 -7.30 29.29 16.03
CA ASP A 180 -8.39 28.88 15.17
C ASP A 180 -8.78 27.43 15.50
N THR A 181 -9.76 27.29 16.38
CA THR A 181 -10.23 25.98 16.85
C THR A 181 -10.90 25.16 15.74
N SER A 182 -11.54 25.81 14.76
CA SER A 182 -12.21 25.14 13.65
C SER A 182 -11.19 24.50 12.70
N LEU A 183 -10.19 25.27 12.29
CA LEU A 183 -9.10 24.80 11.44
C LEU A 183 -8.26 23.75 12.17
N THR A 184 -7.93 23.98 13.45
CA THR A 184 -7.20 23.01 14.29
C THR A 184 -7.93 21.66 14.35
N MET A 185 -9.25 21.66 14.61
CA MET A 185 -10.05 20.44 14.63
C MET A 185 -10.09 19.75 13.26
N LEU A 186 -10.16 20.53 12.18
CA LEU A 186 -10.17 20.00 10.82
C LEU A 186 -8.87 19.27 10.48
N LEU A 187 -7.72 19.93 10.69
CA LEU A 187 -6.39 19.36 10.43
C LEU A 187 -6.10 18.15 11.34
N SER A 188 -6.55 18.19 12.60
CA SER A 188 -6.36 17.09 13.55
C SER A 188 -6.91 15.74 13.06
N GLN A 189 -7.84 15.75 12.09
CA GLN A 189 -8.37 14.52 11.48
C GLN A 189 -7.37 13.85 10.54
N TYR A 190 -6.49 14.63 9.92
CA TYR A 190 -5.46 14.18 8.98
C TYR A 190 -4.08 14.07 9.63
N LEU A 191 -3.88 14.74 10.78
CA LEU A 191 -2.65 14.69 11.56
C LEU A 191 -2.61 13.56 12.59
N LYS A 192 -3.70 12.80 12.76
CA LYS A 192 -3.69 11.57 13.54
C LYS A 192 -2.99 10.49 12.70
N PRO A 193 -1.78 10.04 13.06
CA PRO A 193 -1.27 8.80 12.48
C PRO A 193 -2.33 7.74 12.79
N GLN A 194 -2.84 7.05 11.79
CA GLN A 194 -3.54 5.81 12.10
C GLN A 194 -2.46 4.92 12.72
N ALA A 195 -2.56 4.68 14.03
CA ALA A 195 -1.53 3.97 14.76
C ALA A 195 -1.18 2.70 13.99
N PRO A 196 0.10 2.50 13.58
CA PRO A 196 0.47 1.36 12.77
C PRO A 196 -0.04 0.08 13.42
N SER A 197 -0.73 -0.74 12.65
CA SER A 197 -1.39 -1.93 13.17
C SER A 197 -1.36 -3.04 12.15
N ILE A 198 -1.49 -4.28 12.63
CA ILE A 198 -1.61 -5.46 11.78
C ILE A 198 -2.90 -6.18 12.13
N THR A 199 -3.77 -6.33 11.15
CA THR A 199 -4.95 -7.20 11.19
C THR A 199 -4.67 -8.44 10.35
N VAL A 200 -5.00 -9.64 10.85
CA VAL A 200 -4.80 -10.88 10.10
C VAL A 200 -6.10 -11.64 9.95
N ASN A 201 -6.55 -11.82 8.71
CA ASN A 201 -7.66 -12.69 8.36
C ASN A 201 -7.14 -14.10 8.09
N ILE A 202 -7.83 -15.13 8.55
CA ILE A 202 -7.46 -16.53 8.30
C ILE A 202 -8.56 -17.20 7.49
N THR A 203 -8.15 -17.95 6.46
CA THR A 203 -9.06 -18.78 5.65
C THR A 203 -8.55 -20.23 5.61
N PRO A 204 -9.38 -21.23 5.27
CA PRO A 204 -10.85 -21.17 5.17
C PRO A 204 -11.53 -21.07 6.54
N ALA A 205 -12.86 -20.86 6.54
CA ALA A 205 -13.66 -20.84 7.77
C ALA A 205 -13.57 -22.15 8.57
N SER A 206 -13.33 -23.31 7.91
CA SER A 206 -13.09 -24.58 8.59
C SER A 206 -11.80 -24.56 9.43
N ALA A 207 -10.76 -23.84 8.98
CA ALA A 207 -9.54 -23.66 9.76
C ALA A 207 -9.78 -22.73 10.97
N VAL A 208 -10.56 -21.65 10.79
CA VAL A 208 -10.95 -20.75 11.88
C VAL A 208 -11.73 -21.52 12.95
N ALA A 209 -12.74 -22.31 12.55
CA ALA A 209 -13.52 -23.15 13.44
C ALA A 209 -12.66 -24.22 14.16
N ALA A 210 -11.57 -24.68 13.53
CA ALA A 210 -10.60 -25.60 14.12
C ALA A 210 -9.57 -24.92 15.05
N GLY A 211 -9.71 -23.61 15.33
CA GLY A 211 -8.85 -22.86 16.24
C GLY A 211 -7.57 -22.33 15.60
N ALA A 212 -7.62 -21.97 14.31
CA ALA A 212 -6.52 -21.30 13.64
C ALA A 212 -6.29 -19.93 14.26
N GLN A 213 -5.03 -19.62 14.55
CA GLN A 213 -4.61 -18.37 15.15
C GLN A 213 -3.32 -17.89 14.50
N TRP A 214 -3.01 -16.61 14.71
CA TRP A 214 -1.79 -15.96 14.26
C TRP A 214 -1.12 -15.23 15.42
N ARG A 215 0.15 -14.87 15.24
CA ARG A 215 0.89 -14.02 16.19
C ARG A 215 2.05 -13.30 15.53
N LEU A 216 2.54 -12.24 16.16
CA LEU A 216 3.86 -11.68 15.85
C LEU A 216 4.95 -12.48 16.55
N ARG A 217 6.06 -12.75 15.85
CA ARG A 217 7.21 -13.45 16.43
C ARG A 217 7.95 -12.60 17.48
N ARG A 218 7.92 -11.28 17.31
CA ARG A 218 8.53 -10.23 18.15
C ARG A 218 7.64 -8.99 18.03
N GLY A 219 7.66 -8.14 19.05
CA GLY A 219 6.84 -6.93 19.09
C GLY A 219 6.29 -6.68 20.49
N PRO A 220 5.44 -5.66 20.65
CA PRO A 220 4.79 -5.37 21.92
C PRO A 220 3.81 -6.46 22.35
N ASP A 221 3.18 -7.15 21.39
CA ASP A 221 2.34 -8.32 21.63
C ASP A 221 2.84 -9.53 20.82
N THR A 222 2.94 -10.69 21.49
CA THR A 222 3.37 -11.96 20.91
C THR A 222 2.43 -13.13 21.28
N GLY A 223 1.25 -12.80 21.83
CA GLY A 223 0.16 -13.73 22.10
C GLY A 223 -0.42 -14.32 20.81
N TRP A 224 -1.21 -15.39 20.95
CA TRP A 224 -1.98 -15.94 19.83
C TRP A 224 -3.31 -15.20 19.72
N HIS A 225 -3.63 -14.75 18.53
CA HIS A 225 -4.83 -13.97 18.20
C HIS A 225 -5.70 -14.74 17.21
N ASP A 226 -7.01 -14.59 17.35
CA ASP A 226 -7.98 -15.19 16.43
C ASP A 226 -8.03 -14.41 15.09
N SER A 227 -8.72 -15.00 14.11
CA SER A 227 -8.89 -14.38 12.80
C SER A 227 -9.63 -13.05 12.90
N GLY A 228 -9.12 -12.01 12.23
CA GLY A 228 -9.72 -10.68 12.20
C GLY A 228 -9.32 -9.79 13.39
N GLU A 229 -8.63 -10.33 14.40
CA GLU A 229 -8.05 -9.51 15.46
C GLU A 229 -6.94 -8.60 14.92
N THR A 230 -6.71 -7.50 15.64
CA THR A 230 -5.75 -6.45 15.28
C THR A 230 -4.78 -6.24 16.43
N ILE A 231 -3.48 -6.19 16.14
CA ILE A 231 -2.47 -5.66 17.06
C ILE A 231 -2.19 -4.21 16.64
N ASP A 232 -2.51 -3.27 17.52
CA ASP A 232 -2.35 -1.84 17.30
C ASP A 232 -1.06 -1.28 17.91
N ASN A 233 -0.89 0.05 17.79
CA ASN A 233 0.19 0.80 18.42
C ASN A 233 1.59 0.23 18.13
N LEU A 234 1.76 -0.34 16.94
CA LEU A 234 3.04 -0.83 16.47
C LEU A 234 3.95 0.36 16.14
N ARG A 235 5.25 0.16 16.32
CA ARG A 235 6.24 1.11 15.83
C ARG A 235 6.47 0.83 14.34
N PRO A 236 6.88 1.83 13.55
CA PRO A 236 7.33 1.60 12.18
C PRO A 236 8.40 0.49 12.14
N GLY A 237 8.24 -0.48 11.24
CA GLY A 237 9.16 -1.60 11.10
C GLY A 237 8.55 -2.83 10.42
N THR A 238 9.39 -3.85 10.23
CA THR A 238 8.97 -5.14 9.64
C THR A 238 8.71 -6.18 10.72
N TYR A 239 7.49 -6.71 10.72
CA TYR A 239 7.00 -7.72 11.65
C TYR A 239 6.86 -9.07 10.97
N LYS A 240 7.21 -10.14 11.69
CA LYS A 240 7.04 -11.52 11.21
C LYS A 240 5.76 -12.13 11.77
N VAL A 241 4.74 -12.24 10.94
CA VAL A 241 3.47 -12.91 11.23
C VAL A 241 3.66 -14.43 11.11
N VAL A 242 3.26 -15.15 12.15
CA VAL A 242 3.38 -16.61 12.25
C VAL A 242 2.01 -17.21 12.53
N PHE A 243 1.71 -18.30 11.82
CA PHE A 243 0.44 -19.01 11.92
C PHE A 243 0.56 -20.29 12.74
N LYS A 244 -0.47 -20.58 13.54
CA LYS A 244 -0.56 -21.76 14.41
C LYS A 244 -0.62 -23.03 13.57
N ARG A 245 0.04 -24.11 14.01
CA ARG A 245 -0.10 -25.40 13.32
C ARG A 245 -1.40 -26.05 13.77
N LEU A 246 -2.18 -26.55 12.81
CA LEU A 246 -3.40 -27.32 13.06
C LEU A 246 -3.30 -28.75 12.54
N HIS A 247 -3.94 -29.68 13.24
CA HIS A 247 -4.16 -31.03 12.74
C HIS A 247 -5.17 -30.98 11.58
N GLY A 248 -4.96 -31.78 10.54
CA GLY A 248 -5.85 -31.76 9.37
C GLY A 248 -5.68 -30.56 8.43
N PHE A 249 -4.74 -29.64 8.69
CA PHE A 249 -4.46 -28.51 7.79
C PHE A 249 -2.96 -28.35 7.50
N ASP A 250 -2.63 -27.97 6.27
CA ASP A 250 -1.37 -27.30 5.96
C ASP A 250 -1.51 -25.82 6.32
N LYS A 251 -0.62 -25.31 7.17
CA LYS A 251 -0.60 -23.89 7.54
C LYS A 251 0.09 -23.06 6.45
N PRO A 252 -0.24 -21.77 6.30
CA PRO A 252 0.48 -20.87 5.40
C PRO A 252 1.94 -20.66 5.84
N ALA A 253 2.75 -20.20 4.89
CA ALA A 253 4.08 -19.70 5.18
C ALA A 253 4.02 -18.50 6.13
N ASN A 254 5.09 -18.26 6.90
CA ASN A 254 5.17 -17.06 7.72
C ASN A 254 5.34 -15.84 6.80
N GLN A 255 4.71 -14.73 7.15
CA GLN A 255 4.72 -13.51 6.35
C GLN A 255 5.56 -12.44 7.03
N TYR A 256 6.23 -11.59 6.24
CA TYR A 256 6.93 -10.41 6.72
C TYR A 256 6.14 -9.19 6.26
N VAL A 257 5.69 -8.38 7.22
CA VAL A 257 4.79 -7.25 7.01
C VAL A 257 5.49 -5.98 7.48
N THR A 258 5.72 -5.04 6.57
CA THR A 258 6.26 -3.72 6.92
C THR A 258 5.10 -2.77 7.19
N VAL A 259 5.13 -2.15 8.37
CA VAL A 259 4.20 -1.07 8.75
C VAL A 259 5.00 0.21 8.93
N ILE A 260 4.45 1.34 8.50
CA ILE A 260 5.10 2.66 8.59
C ILE A 260 4.21 3.58 9.41
N ASP A 261 3.10 4.02 8.85
CA ASP A 261 2.21 5.04 9.40
C ASP A 261 0.71 4.74 9.18
N ALA A 262 0.41 3.53 8.71
CA ALA A 262 -0.95 3.07 8.46
C ALA A 262 -1.18 1.60 8.88
N PRO A 263 -2.43 1.21 9.17
CA PRO A 263 -2.85 -0.17 9.34
C PRO A 263 -2.56 -1.02 8.10
N VAL A 264 -2.16 -2.28 8.33
CA VAL A 264 -1.98 -3.27 7.27
C VAL A 264 -2.84 -4.50 7.57
N THR A 265 -3.59 -4.96 6.57
CA THR A 265 -4.33 -6.22 6.64
C THR A 265 -3.64 -7.28 5.81
N VAL A 266 -3.44 -8.47 6.38
CA VAL A 266 -2.91 -9.63 5.66
C VAL A 266 -3.79 -10.85 5.83
N THR A 267 -3.65 -11.82 4.93
CA THR A 267 -4.44 -13.05 4.95
C THR A 267 -3.55 -14.27 5.11
N GLY A 268 -3.92 -15.19 6.00
CA GLY A 268 -3.30 -16.50 6.17
C GLY A 268 -4.18 -17.63 5.67
N ASP A 269 -3.83 -18.21 4.52
CA ASP A 269 -4.61 -19.28 3.90
C ASP A 269 -4.10 -20.67 4.30
N TYR A 270 -4.88 -21.37 5.12
CA TYR A 270 -4.68 -22.78 5.42
C TYR A 270 -5.27 -23.64 4.30
N VAL A 271 -4.70 -24.82 4.10
CA VAL A 271 -5.23 -25.82 3.16
C VAL A 271 -5.68 -27.03 3.93
N GLU A 272 -6.97 -27.36 3.84
CA GLU A 272 -7.55 -28.53 4.49
C GLU A 272 -6.99 -29.82 3.86
N ARG A 273 -6.58 -30.76 4.72
CA ARG A 273 -6.06 -32.07 4.32
C ARG A 273 -7.20 -33.07 4.21
N THR A 274 -7.97 -33.00 3.14
CA THR A 274 -9.02 -33.98 2.83
C THR A 274 -8.50 -35.10 1.95
N ASP A 275 -9.03 -36.32 2.13
CA ASP A 275 -8.70 -37.43 1.23
C ASP A 275 -9.24 -37.16 -0.19
N GLY A 276 -8.47 -37.54 -1.19
CA GLY A 276 -8.91 -37.56 -2.59
C GLY A 276 -9.55 -38.90 -2.96
N SER A 277 -9.85 -39.08 -4.23
CA SER A 277 -10.45 -40.31 -4.73
C SER A 277 -9.93 -40.71 -6.11
N VAL A 278 -9.96 -42.01 -6.40
CA VAL A 278 -9.56 -42.57 -7.70
C VAL A 278 -10.67 -43.44 -8.23
N THR A 279 -11.14 -43.13 -9.43
CA THR A 279 -12.15 -43.91 -10.16
C THR A 279 -11.55 -44.42 -11.46
N VAL A 280 -11.75 -45.69 -11.80
CA VAL A 280 -11.21 -46.24 -13.05
C VAL A 280 -12.30 -46.91 -13.87
N THR A 281 -12.47 -46.44 -15.10
CA THR A 281 -13.33 -47.08 -16.10
C THR A 281 -12.50 -48.06 -16.93
N ILE A 282 -13.04 -49.25 -17.20
CA ILE A 282 -12.39 -50.25 -18.06
C ILE A 282 -13.12 -50.32 -19.39
N GLN A 283 -12.37 -50.27 -20.49
CA GLN A 283 -12.89 -50.41 -21.84
C GLN A 283 -12.12 -51.49 -22.63
N PRO A 284 -12.76 -52.16 -23.60
CA PRO A 284 -14.18 -52.09 -23.92
C PRO A 284 -15.05 -52.68 -22.79
N SER A 285 -16.34 -52.35 -22.76
CA SER A 285 -17.28 -52.88 -21.75
C SER A 285 -17.32 -54.41 -21.74
N ALA A 286 -17.08 -55.06 -22.88
CA ALA A 286 -16.92 -56.51 -22.99
C ALA A 286 -15.75 -57.05 -22.16
N ALA A 287 -14.65 -56.31 -22.00
CA ALA A 287 -13.55 -56.71 -21.13
C ALA A 287 -13.95 -56.61 -19.65
N ALA A 288 -14.68 -55.56 -19.26
CA ALA A 288 -15.24 -55.44 -17.92
C ALA A 288 -16.22 -56.59 -17.60
N ALA A 289 -17.13 -56.92 -18.53
CA ALA A 289 -18.05 -58.05 -18.41
C ALA A 289 -17.32 -59.41 -18.34
N ALA A 290 -16.14 -59.53 -18.98
CA ALA A 290 -15.27 -60.70 -18.90
C ALA A 290 -14.43 -60.77 -17.60
N GLY A 291 -14.72 -59.92 -16.60
CA GLY A 291 -14.07 -59.92 -15.29
C GLY A 291 -12.76 -59.13 -15.23
N ALA A 292 -12.53 -58.18 -16.15
CA ALA A 292 -11.44 -57.23 -16.00
C ALA A 292 -11.68 -56.34 -14.78
N GLN A 293 -10.64 -56.20 -13.95
CA GLN A 293 -10.66 -55.40 -12.74
C GLN A 293 -9.43 -54.50 -12.69
N TRP A 294 -9.46 -53.50 -11.83
CA TRP A 294 -8.34 -52.61 -11.55
C TRP A 294 -8.03 -52.59 -10.05
N ARG A 295 -6.85 -52.15 -9.66
CA ARG A 295 -6.50 -51.89 -8.25
C ARG A 295 -5.40 -50.85 -8.13
N LEU A 296 -5.27 -50.25 -6.95
CA LEU A 296 -4.07 -49.52 -6.58
C LEU A 296 -2.98 -50.47 -6.07
N SER A 297 -1.71 -50.15 -6.35
CA SER A 297 -0.57 -50.93 -5.86
C SER A 297 -0.15 -50.60 -4.43
N SER A 298 -0.70 -49.51 -3.87
CA SER A 298 -0.40 -48.96 -2.55
C SER A 298 -1.57 -48.07 -2.12
N GLY A 299 -1.67 -47.76 -0.83
CA GLY A 299 -2.75 -46.96 -0.28
C GLY A 299 -3.61 -47.76 0.72
N PRO A 300 -4.69 -47.15 1.22
CA PRO A 300 -5.54 -47.75 2.25
C PRO A 300 -6.29 -48.99 1.73
N ASP A 301 -6.63 -49.04 0.44
CA ASP A 301 -7.28 -50.17 -0.20
C ASP A 301 -6.52 -50.60 -1.47
N THR A 302 -6.13 -51.87 -1.52
CA THR A 302 -5.41 -52.49 -2.63
C THR A 302 -6.15 -53.71 -3.19
N SER A 303 -7.43 -53.88 -2.85
CA SER A 303 -8.27 -54.92 -3.42
C SER A 303 -8.52 -54.68 -4.91
N TRP A 304 -8.85 -55.75 -5.65
CA TRP A 304 -9.37 -55.60 -7.00
C TRP A 304 -10.77 -54.97 -6.95
N LYS A 305 -11.03 -54.04 -7.86
CA LYS A 305 -12.24 -53.26 -8.01
C LYS A 305 -12.78 -53.39 -9.43
N ASP A 306 -14.10 -53.30 -9.55
CA ASP A 306 -14.78 -53.37 -10.84
C ASP A 306 -14.72 -52.01 -11.55
N SER A 307 -15.08 -52.01 -12.83
CA SER A 307 -15.07 -50.79 -13.64
C SER A 307 -16.07 -49.76 -13.09
N GLY A 308 -15.61 -48.54 -12.85
CA GLY A 308 -16.43 -47.45 -12.31
C GLY A 308 -16.41 -47.34 -10.78
N ASP A 309 -15.86 -48.33 -10.08
CA ASP A 309 -15.64 -48.25 -8.63
C ASP A 309 -14.69 -47.10 -8.30
N THR A 310 -14.82 -46.60 -7.07
CA THR A 310 -14.01 -45.49 -6.53
C THR A 310 -13.30 -45.92 -5.26
N ILE A 311 -12.01 -45.58 -5.14
CA ILE A 311 -11.22 -45.73 -3.91
C ILE A 311 -10.88 -44.35 -3.36
N VAL A 312 -11.22 -44.09 -2.09
CA VAL A 312 -10.78 -42.91 -1.35
C VAL A 312 -9.34 -43.10 -0.88
N VAL A 313 -8.48 -42.11 -1.13
CA VAL A 313 -7.05 -42.18 -0.83
C VAL A 313 -6.50 -40.86 -0.29
N PRO A 314 -5.54 -40.88 0.65
CA PRO A 314 -4.81 -39.68 1.03
C PRO A 314 -4.09 -39.02 -0.16
N LYS A 315 -3.65 -37.78 0.02
CA LYS A 315 -2.73 -37.12 -0.93
C LYS A 315 -1.50 -38.00 -1.13
N GLY A 316 -1.16 -38.32 -2.38
CA GLY A 316 -0.05 -39.22 -2.66
C GLY A 316 0.15 -39.57 -4.12
N ARG A 317 1.17 -40.39 -4.37
CA ARG A 317 1.46 -40.97 -5.68
C ARG A 317 0.98 -42.42 -5.70
N TYR A 318 0.19 -42.79 -6.70
CA TYR A 318 -0.40 -44.12 -6.81
C TYR A 318 -0.15 -44.74 -8.18
N ARG A 319 -0.27 -46.08 -8.22
CA ARG A 319 -0.14 -46.88 -9.44
C ARG A 319 -1.36 -47.76 -9.64
N ILE A 320 -2.11 -47.51 -10.71
CA ILE A 320 -3.26 -48.32 -11.12
C ILE A 320 -2.75 -49.53 -11.92
N ARG A 321 -3.10 -50.73 -11.46
CA ARG A 321 -2.83 -51.99 -12.15
C ARG A 321 -4.12 -52.63 -12.62
N PHE A 322 -3.98 -53.42 -13.68
CA PHE A 322 -5.09 -54.07 -14.37
C PHE A 322 -4.94 -55.59 -14.31
N LYS A 323 -6.05 -56.28 -14.02
CA LYS A 323 -6.09 -57.74 -13.86
C LYS A 323 -5.87 -58.41 -15.22
N LYS A 324 -4.99 -59.41 -15.28
CA LYS A 324 -4.85 -60.18 -16.52
C LYS A 324 -6.08 -61.08 -16.66
N ILE A 325 -6.77 -60.98 -17.80
CA ILE A 325 -7.92 -61.83 -18.14
C ILE A 325 -7.66 -62.59 -19.45
N SER A 326 -8.37 -63.69 -19.68
CA SER A 326 -8.28 -64.45 -20.93
C SER A 326 -8.88 -63.66 -22.10
N GLY A 327 -8.38 -63.87 -23.32
CA GLY A 327 -8.88 -63.19 -24.52
C GLY A 327 -8.47 -61.73 -24.71
N TYR A 328 -7.77 -61.10 -23.76
CA TYR A 328 -7.35 -59.69 -23.87
C TYR A 328 -5.88 -59.48 -23.49
N TYR A 329 -5.24 -58.50 -24.14
CA TYR A 329 -4.05 -57.82 -23.65
C TYR A 329 -4.46 -56.76 -22.63
N ARG A 330 -3.88 -56.82 -21.43
CA ARG A 330 -4.16 -55.84 -20.36
C ARG A 330 -3.46 -54.49 -20.64
N PRO A 331 -4.02 -53.37 -20.17
CA PRO A 331 -3.37 -52.07 -20.24
C PRO A 331 -2.08 -52.02 -19.40
N ASN A 332 -1.19 -51.08 -19.77
CA ASN A 332 -0.02 -50.74 -18.97
C ASN A 332 -0.43 -50.13 -17.62
N THR A 333 0.47 -50.22 -16.64
CA THR A 333 0.27 -49.56 -15.33
C THR A 333 0.21 -48.05 -15.51
N ILE A 334 -0.85 -47.42 -15.00
CA ILE A 334 -1.01 -45.96 -15.02
C ILE A 334 -0.49 -45.39 -13.71
N ARG A 335 0.35 -44.35 -13.77
CA ARG A 335 0.81 -43.59 -12.59
C ARG A 335 -0.06 -42.34 -12.43
N ILE A 336 -0.49 -42.07 -11.21
CA ILE A 336 -1.30 -40.89 -10.89
C ILE A 336 -0.76 -40.19 -9.64
N ASN A 337 -1.01 -38.89 -9.54
CA ASN A 337 -0.84 -38.09 -8.32
C ASN A 337 -2.24 -37.63 -7.89
N VAL A 338 -2.55 -37.78 -6.62
CA VAL A 338 -3.82 -37.34 -6.01
C VAL A 338 -3.49 -36.25 -5.00
N GLY A 339 -4.05 -35.05 -5.19
CA GLY A 339 -4.02 -33.93 -4.25
C GLY A 339 -5.08 -34.06 -3.14
N TYR A 340 -5.11 -33.11 -2.20
CA TYR A 340 -6.18 -33.08 -1.17
C TYR A 340 -7.55 -32.86 -1.84
N GLY A 341 -8.54 -33.66 -1.45
CA GLY A 341 -9.91 -33.59 -1.98
C GLY A 341 -10.04 -33.87 -3.49
N GLN A 342 -8.96 -34.23 -4.18
CA GLN A 342 -8.94 -34.34 -5.64
C GLN A 342 -9.57 -35.67 -6.09
N ALA A 343 -10.58 -35.61 -6.97
CA ALA A 343 -11.09 -36.77 -7.69
C ALA A 343 -10.27 -37.02 -8.97
N VAL A 344 -9.74 -38.22 -9.14
CA VAL A 344 -8.91 -38.63 -10.29
C VAL A 344 -9.58 -39.78 -11.04
N SER A 345 -10.04 -39.50 -12.27
CA SER A 345 -10.62 -40.52 -13.15
C SER A 345 -9.61 -40.97 -14.21
N ARG A 346 -9.52 -42.28 -14.46
CA ARG A 346 -8.70 -42.86 -15.54
C ARG A 346 -9.43 -43.97 -16.28
N THR A 347 -9.03 -44.20 -17.52
CA THR A 347 -9.57 -45.30 -18.34
C THR A 347 -8.47 -46.33 -18.65
N GLY A 348 -8.76 -47.61 -18.41
CA GLY A 348 -7.91 -48.72 -18.82
C GLY A 348 -8.45 -49.41 -20.06
N PHE A 349 -7.69 -49.37 -21.16
CA PHE A 349 -8.06 -50.00 -22.43
C PHE A 349 -7.44 -51.40 -22.59
N TYR A 350 -8.28 -52.44 -22.55
CA TYR A 350 -7.93 -53.81 -22.88
C TYR A 350 -8.10 -54.05 -24.37
N MET A 351 -7.12 -54.68 -25.02
CA MET A 351 -7.19 -54.99 -26.45
C MET A 351 -7.53 -56.47 -26.63
N PRO A 352 -8.56 -56.86 -27.41
CA PRO A 352 -8.82 -58.25 -27.72
C PRO A 352 -7.59 -58.92 -28.35
N LYS A 353 -7.34 -60.17 -27.98
CA LYS A 353 -6.38 -61.01 -28.71
C LYS A 353 -7.10 -61.53 -29.95
N SER A 354 -6.61 -61.19 -31.14
CA SER A 354 -7.05 -61.85 -32.36
C SER A 354 -6.66 -63.33 -32.28
N TYR A 355 -7.62 -64.20 -32.55
CA TYR A 355 -7.41 -65.64 -32.73
C TYR A 355 -6.76 -65.93 -34.07
#